data_AF-A0A8J4W0N5-F1
#
_entry.id   AF-A0A8J4W0N5-F1
#
_cell.length_a   1.000
_cell.length_b   1.000
_cell.length_c   1.000
_cell.angle_alpha   90.00
_cell.angle_beta   90.00
_cell.angle_gamma   90.00
#
_symmetry.space_group_name_H-M   'P 1'
#
loop_
_entity.id
_entity.type
_entity.pdbx_description
1 polymer ?
#
loop_
_entity_poly.entity_id
_entity_poly.type
_entity_poly.pdbx_seq_one_letter_code
_entity_poly.pdbx_strand_id
1 'polypeptide(L)'
;MSVVMTEAMLVVPALGVKLNLEKICSVAVNEAITFSNVVYSLVLMVQGENEMVLPFKTFRPRVAVLQEIYLETKKLLFPDGSRKMRLPDDIAPKPC
;
A
#
# COMPACT_ATOMS: atom_id res chain seq x y z
N MET A 1 -3.90 -13.46 15.39
CA MET A 1 -5.16 -13.09 14.70
C MET A 1 -4.98 -13.41 13.23
N SER A 2 -5.72 -14.40 12.71
CA SER A 2 -5.61 -14.92 11.33
C SER A 2 -6.76 -14.37 10.49
N VAL A 3 -6.46 -13.78 9.33
CA VAL A 3 -7.46 -13.40 8.32
C VAL A 3 -7.74 -14.62 7.47
N VAL A 4 -9.02 -14.95 7.28
CA VAL A 4 -9.46 -16.00 6.38
C VAL A 4 -10.09 -15.31 5.17
N MET A 5 -9.52 -15.49 3.97
CA MET A 5 -10.22 -15.15 2.73
C MET A 5 -11.20 -16.28 2.44
N THR A 6 -12.48 -15.97 2.47
CA THR A 6 -13.56 -16.84 2.00
C THR A 6 -14.37 -16.02 1.02
N GLU A 7 -14.36 -16.43 -0.25
CA GLU A 7 -15.24 -15.95 -1.33
C GLU A 7 -15.39 -14.42 -1.41
N ALA A 8 -14.53 -13.76 -2.20
CA ALA A 8 -14.62 -12.34 -2.58
C ALA A 8 -14.83 -11.31 -1.44
N MET A 9 -14.65 -11.72 -0.17
CA MET A 9 -14.83 -10.87 1.00
C MET A 9 -13.57 -10.80 1.84
N LEU A 10 -13.20 -9.57 2.21
CA LEU A 10 -12.20 -9.28 3.22
C LEU A 10 -12.92 -9.05 4.55
N VAL A 11 -12.78 -9.98 5.49
CA VAL A 11 -13.18 -9.74 6.87
C VAL A 11 -12.16 -8.80 7.50
N VAL A 12 -12.62 -7.66 7.98
CA VAL A 12 -11.80 -6.64 8.65
C VAL A 12 -12.12 -6.65 10.15
N PRO A 13 -11.37 -7.41 10.96
CA PRO A 13 -11.71 -7.57 12.37
C PRO A 13 -11.55 -6.27 13.17
N ALA A 14 -10.67 -5.37 12.70
CA ALA A 14 -10.44 -4.07 13.34
C ALA A 14 -11.67 -3.15 13.31
N LEU A 15 -12.55 -3.33 12.32
CA LEU A 15 -13.75 -2.52 12.08
C LEU A 15 -15.04 -3.30 12.31
N GLY A 16 -14.96 -4.63 12.51
CA GLY A 16 -16.15 -5.48 12.66
C GLY A 16 -16.99 -5.61 11.40
N VAL A 17 -16.44 -5.27 10.22
CA VAL A 17 -17.15 -5.29 8.94
C VAL A 17 -16.57 -6.31 7.96
N LYS A 18 -17.43 -6.80 7.06
CA LYS A 18 -17.04 -7.57 5.88
C LYS A 18 -17.03 -6.63 4.68
N LEU A 19 -15.90 -6.49 4.02
CA LEU A 19 -15.77 -5.71 2.80
C LEU A 19 -15.88 -6.63 1.58
N ASN A 20 -16.74 -6.28 0.63
CA ASN A 20 -16.74 -6.88 -0.69
C ASN A 20 -15.52 -6.33 -1.46
N LEU A 21 -14.68 -7.22 -2.00
CA LEU A 21 -13.49 -6.85 -2.76
C LEU A 21 -13.82 -6.02 -4.00
N GLU A 22 -14.99 -6.22 -4.62
CA GLU A 22 -15.44 -5.45 -5.80
C GLU A 22 -15.64 -3.96 -5.48
N LYS A 23 -15.85 -3.61 -4.21
CA LYS A 23 -16.01 -2.22 -3.77
C LYS A 23 -14.67 -1.56 -3.44
N ILE A 24 -13.56 -2.30 -3.41
CA ILE A 24 -12.25 -1.72 -3.11
C ILE A 24 -11.73 -1.06 -4.39
N CYS A 25 -11.77 0.27 -4.42
CA CYS A 25 -11.30 1.05 -5.56
C CYS A 25 -9.77 1.09 -5.65
N SER A 26 -9.10 1.08 -4.50
CA SER A 26 -7.64 1.04 -4.45
C SER A 26 -7.12 0.58 -3.09
N VAL A 27 -5.84 0.20 -3.10
CA VAL A 27 -5.08 -0.22 -1.92
C VAL A 27 -3.82 0.62 -1.86
N ALA A 28 -3.52 1.18 -0.70
CA ALA A 28 -2.28 1.89 -0.44
C ALA A 28 -1.57 1.28 0.77
N VAL A 29 -0.24 1.23 0.70
CA VAL A 29 0.62 0.97 1.86
C VAL A 29 1.26 2.29 2.25
N ASN A 30 0.98 2.75 3.46
CA ASN A 30 1.59 3.94 4.01
C ASN A 30 2.72 3.56 4.97
N GLU A 31 3.83 4.28 4.90
CA GLU A 31 4.99 4.13 5.78
C GLU A 31 5.18 5.42 6.59
N ALA A 32 5.23 5.29 7.91
CA ALA A 32 5.56 6.36 8.82
C ALA A 32 6.86 6.03 9.56
N ILE A 33 7.85 6.92 9.47
CA ILE A 33 9.14 6.75 10.12
C ILE A 33 9.17 7.62 11.38
N THR A 34 9.46 7.00 12.52
CA THR A 34 9.72 7.67 13.80
C THR A 34 11.21 7.56 14.13
N PHE A 35 11.66 8.23 15.19
CA PHE A 35 13.07 8.18 15.62
C PHE A 35 13.60 6.74 15.84
N SER A 36 12.77 5.83 16.35
CA SER A 36 13.20 4.48 16.74
C SER A 36 12.46 3.35 16.03
N ASN A 37 11.53 3.66 15.14
CA ASN A 37 10.67 2.64 14.55
C ASN A 37 10.09 3.05 13.20
N VAL A 38 9.76 2.07 12.38
CA VAL A 38 9.00 2.23 11.14
C VAL A 38 7.64 1.58 11.33
N VAL A 39 6.58 2.34 11.06
CA VAL A 39 5.20 1.91 11.21
C VAL A 39 4.55 1.85 9.82
N TYR A 40 4.07 0.67 9.47
CA TYR A 40 3.32 0.46 8.22
C TYR A 40 1.82 0.43 8.50
N SER A 41 1.05 1.01 7.59
CA SER A 41 -0.41 0.93 7.56
C SER A 41 -0.87 0.46 6.18
N LEU A 42 -1.76 -0.52 6.13
CA LEU A 42 -2.50 -0.85 4.91
C LEU A 42 -3.77 -0.02 4.91
N VAL A 43 -4.10 0.59 3.77
CA VAL A 43 -5.23 1.50 3.63
C VAL A 43 -6.04 1.11 2.42
N LEU A 44 -7.36 1.07 2.54
CA LEU A 44 -8.29 0.73 1.47
C LEU A 44 -9.17 1.94 1.17
N MET A 45 -9.26 2.31 -0.11
CA MET A 45 -10.32 3.21 -0.58
C MET A 45 -11.50 2.36 -1.03
N VAL A 46 -12.67 2.57 -0.43
CA VAL A 46 -13.87 1.77 -0.67
C VAL A 46 -14.95 2.64 -1.30
N GLN A 47 -15.59 2.14 -2.35
CA GLN A 47 -16.65 2.85 -3.07
C GLN A 47 -17.80 3.20 -2.14
N GLY A 48 -18.17 4.49 -2.12
CA GLY A 48 -19.25 5.01 -1.29
C GLY A 48 -18.86 5.33 0.15
N GLU A 49 -17.63 5.01 0.57
CA GLU A 49 -17.08 5.44 1.85
C GLU A 49 -16.32 6.75 1.68
N ASN A 50 -16.58 7.72 2.57
CA ASN A 50 -15.90 9.01 2.56
C ASN A 50 -14.53 8.95 3.24
N GLU A 51 -14.31 7.96 4.11
CA GLU A 51 -13.07 7.76 4.84
C GLU A 51 -12.32 6.53 4.35
N MET A 52 -10.99 6.60 4.44
CA MET A 52 -10.15 5.47 4.15
C MET A 52 -10.26 4.41 5.25
N VAL A 53 -10.33 3.15 4.83
CA VAL A 53 -10.50 2.01 5.73
C VAL A 53 -9.14 1.40 6.09
N LEU A 54 -8.85 1.29 7.39
CA LEU A 54 -7.69 0.59 7.94
C LEU A 54 -8.08 -0.85 8.30
N PRO A 55 -7.78 -1.86 7.46
CA PRO A 55 -8.15 -3.23 7.74
C PRO A 55 -7.45 -3.84 8.96
N PHE A 56 -6.29 -3.28 9.33
CA PHE A 56 -5.48 -3.75 10.43
C PHE A 56 -5.08 -2.59 11.35
N LYS A 57 -5.27 -2.75 12.66
CA LYS A 57 -4.72 -1.81 13.67
C LYS A 57 -3.20 -1.80 13.67
N THR A 58 -2.60 -2.94 13.34
CA THR A 58 -1.15 -3.10 13.18
C THR A 58 -0.90 -3.92 11.93
N PHE A 59 -0.15 -3.35 10.99
CA PHE A 59 0.23 -4.02 9.76
C PHE A 59 1.75 -4.22 9.75
N ARG A 60 2.18 -5.46 9.53
CA ARG A 60 3.60 -5.83 9.40
C ARG A 60 3.80 -6.56 8.08
N PRO A 61 4.12 -5.84 6.99
CA PRO A 61 4.41 -6.47 5.71
C PRO A 61 5.62 -7.39 5.84
N ARG A 62 5.61 -8.50 5.09
CA ARG A 62 6.74 -9.43 5.07
C ARG A 62 7.94 -8.72 4.43
N VAL A 63 9.13 -8.92 5.00
CA VAL A 63 10.36 -8.29 4.49
C VAL A 63 10.60 -8.63 3.01
N ALA A 64 10.34 -9.87 2.58
CA ALA A 64 10.46 -10.26 1.18
C ALA A 64 9.56 -9.43 0.23
N VAL A 65 8.34 -9.09 0.66
CA VAL A 65 7.42 -8.25 -0.12
C VAL A 65 7.93 -6.81 -0.18
N LEU A 66 8.41 -6.27 0.94
CA LEU A 66 9.01 -4.93 0.95
C LEU A 66 10.25 -4.85 0.05
N GLN A 67 11.08 -5.89 0.04
CA GLN A 67 12.25 -5.96 -0.82
C GLN A 67 11.89 -5.97 -2.30
N GLU A 68 10.87 -6.73 -2.68
CA GLU A 68 10.36 -6.76 -4.06
C GLU A 68 9.86 -5.38 -4.50
N ILE A 69 8.99 -4.74 -3.68
CA ILE A 69 8.48 -3.39 -3.95
C ILE A 69 9.63 -2.39 -4.09
N TYR A 70 10.62 -2.45 -3.19
CA TYR A 70 11.78 -1.56 -3.24
C TYR A 70 12.59 -1.76 -4.52
N LEU A 71 12.86 -3.01 -4.92
CA LEU A 71 13.68 -3.31 -6.11
C LEU A 71 12.99 -2.86 -7.39
N GLU A 72 11.69 -3.14 -7.54
CA GLU A 72 10.92 -2.70 -8.70
C GLU A 72 10.80 -1.18 -8.74
N THR A 73 10.46 -0.53 -7.62
CA THR A 73 10.41 0.93 -7.51
C THR A 73 11.76 1.56 -7.84
N LYS A 74 12.86 1.00 -7.32
CA LYS A 74 14.21 1.47 -7.60
C LYS A 74 14.55 1.34 -9.08
N LYS A 75 14.20 0.24 -9.72
CA LYS A 75 14.43 0.02 -11.16
C LYS A 75 13.66 1.03 -12.00
N LEU A 76 12.43 1.34 -11.60
CA LEU A 76 11.55 2.29 -12.29
C LEU A 76 12.04 3.74 -12.13
N LEU A 77 12.44 4.12 -10.91
CA LEU A 77 12.89 5.47 -10.58
C LEU A 77 14.36 5.75 -10.94
N PHE A 78 15.19 4.71 -11.04
CA PHE A 78 16.63 4.80 -11.31
C PHE A 78 17.04 3.78 -12.38
N PRO A 79 16.51 3.87 -13.62
CA PRO A 79 16.72 2.86 -14.66
C PRO A 79 18.19 2.69 -15.05
N ASP A 80 18.98 3.76 -14.98
CA ASP A 80 20.40 3.76 -15.36
C ASP A 80 21.35 3.51 -14.16
N GLY A 81 20.81 3.14 -12.99
CA GLY A 81 21.58 3.03 -11.74
C GLY A 81 22.15 4.36 -11.23
N SER A 82 21.78 5.48 -11.86
CA SER A 82 22.23 6.81 -11.49
C SER A 82 21.64 7.24 -10.14
N ARG A 83 22.24 8.25 -9.49
CA ARG A 83 21.68 8.86 -8.28
C ARG A 83 20.53 9.85 -8.58
N LYS A 84 20.24 10.13 -9.85
CA LYS A 84 19.14 11.03 -10.23
C LYS A 84 17.87 10.22 -10.42
N MET A 85 16.87 10.55 -9.60
CA MET A 85 15.53 9.99 -9.70
C MET A 85 14.86 10.51 -10.98
N ARG A 86 14.20 9.62 -11.73
CA ARG A 86 13.34 9.97 -12.88
C ARG A 86 11.95 9.41 -12.61
N LEU A 87 10.95 10.29 -12.64
CA LEU A 87 9.56 9.85 -12.64
C LEU A 87 9.17 9.43 -14.07
N PRO A 88 8.30 8.43 -14.23
CA PRO A 88 7.69 8.12 -15.52
C PRO A 88 6.95 9.33 -16.10
N ASP A 89 7.01 9.49 -17.43
CA ASP A 89 6.43 10.63 -18.15
C ASP A 89 4.89 10.72 -17.99
N ASP A 90 4.22 9.60 -17.68
CA ASP A 90 2.78 9.51 -17.38
C ASP A 90 2.42 9.93 -15.95
N ILE A 91 3.40 9.96 -15.03
CA ILE A 91 3.21 10.31 -13.62
C ILE A 91 3.53 11.78 -13.36
N ALA A 92 4.58 12.31 -14.01
CA ALA A 92 4.97 13.71 -13.86
C ALA A 92 5.44 14.31 -15.20
N PRO A 93 4.90 15.47 -15.60
CA PRO A 93 5.34 16.13 -16.83
C PRO A 93 6.81 16.55 -16.73
N LYS A 94 7.50 16.56 -17.88
CA LYS A 94 8.90 17.00 -17.97
C LYS A 94 9.01 18.47 -17.52
N PRO A 95 10.01 18.81 -16.69
CA PRO A 95 10.31 20.21 -16.43
C PRO A 95 10.65 20.90 -17.76
N CYS A 96 10.02 22.06 -18.00
CA CYS A 96 10.26 22.90 -19.18
C CYS A 96 11.71 23.36 -19.29
#